data_AF-A0A523UVR4-F1
#
_entry.id   AF-A0A523UVR4-F1
#
_cell.length_a   1.000
_cell.length_b   1.000
_cell.length_c   1.000
_cell.angle_alpha   90.00
_cell.angle_beta   90.00
_cell.angle_gamma   90.00
#
_symmetry.space_group_name_H-M   'P 1'
#
loop_
_entity.id
_entity.type
_entity.pdbx_description
1 polymer ?
#
loop_
_entity_poly.entity_id
_entity_poly.type
_entity_poly.pdbx_seq_one_letter_code
_entity_poly.pdbx_strand_id
1 'polypeptide(L)'
;MIPQARYGGEEGQDVIVRIRTIIGVALVIVGCMMAFWAFASVYKIFTNPQEIGAFKQIAPENPEFRELDIEGKKVVIPEGLFHFMAYVIACFLLLIAGVIGASLVTGGANLLQSSFRRLEAKVDKKMDKLKNKMEEIGELIEKKTGAE
;
A
#
# COMPACT_ATOMS: atom_id res chain seq x y z
N MET A 1 -29.45 5.24 41.41
CA MET A 1 -29.01 4.61 40.16
C MET A 1 -29.31 5.57 39.02
N ILE A 2 -28.28 6.25 38.50
CA ILE A 2 -28.44 7.22 37.41
C ILE A 2 -28.32 6.44 36.09
N PRO A 3 -29.33 6.50 35.19
CA PRO A 3 -29.21 5.86 33.89
C PRO A 3 -28.20 6.66 33.07
N GLN A 4 -27.07 6.04 32.72
CA GLN A 4 -26.15 6.63 31.76
C GLN A 4 -26.81 6.67 30.38
N ALA A 5 -27.05 7.90 29.93
CA ALA A 5 -27.60 8.21 28.63
C ALA A 5 -26.71 7.64 27.51
N ARG A 6 -27.29 6.70 26.77
CA ARG A 6 -26.81 6.09 25.52
C ARG A 6 -26.83 7.08 24.34
N TYR A 7 -26.34 8.30 24.50
CA TYR A 7 -26.30 9.29 23.42
C TYR A 7 -24.83 9.59 23.07
N GLY A 8 -24.32 8.96 22.02
CA GLY A 8 -22.99 9.28 21.46
C GLY A 8 -22.27 8.15 20.72
N GLY A 9 -22.75 6.91 20.78
CA GLY A 9 -21.99 5.74 20.31
C GLY A 9 -21.99 5.47 18.80
N GLU A 10 -23.09 5.74 18.09
CA GLU A 10 -23.22 5.33 16.68
C GLU A 10 -22.68 6.39 15.69
N GLU A 11 -22.97 7.68 15.90
CA GLU A 11 -22.49 8.75 15.01
C GLU A 11 -20.97 8.93 15.07
N GLY A 12 -20.37 8.85 16.26
CA GLY A 12 -18.92 8.94 16.44
C GLY A 12 -18.18 7.76 15.80
N GLN A 13 -18.75 6.56 15.83
CA GLN A 13 -18.16 5.39 15.18
C GLN A 13 -18.21 5.47 13.65
N ASP A 14 -19.30 5.95 13.07
CA ASP A 14 -19.42 6.06 11.61
C ASP A 14 -18.45 7.11 11.03
N VAL A 15 -18.17 8.20 11.75
CA VAL A 15 -17.16 9.20 11.35
C VAL A 15 -15.74 8.60 11.38
N ILE A 16 -15.39 7.86 12.44
CA ILE A 16 -14.07 7.20 12.55
C ILE A 16 -13.86 6.19 11.41
N VAL A 17 -14.90 5.41 11.05
CA VAL A 17 -14.83 4.45 9.96
C VAL A 17 -14.64 5.16 8.60
N ARG A 18 -15.34 6.27 8.36
CA ARG A 18 -15.15 7.07 7.13
C ARG A 18 -13.73 7.64 7.04
N ILE A 19 -13.21 8.23 8.11
CA ILE A 19 -11.84 8.78 8.14
C ILE A 19 -10.81 7.68 7.89
N ARG A 20 -10.94 6.53 8.57
CA ARG A 20 -10.04 5.38 8.40
C ARG A 20 -10.05 4.85 6.96
N THR A 21 -11.21 4.89 6.31
CA THR A 21 -11.38 4.48 4.91
C THR A 21 -10.69 5.44 3.96
N ILE A 22 -10.85 6.76 4.17
CA ILE A 22 -10.17 7.79 3.37
C ILE A 22 -8.64 7.66 3.50
N ILE A 23 -8.13 7.49 4.73
CA ILE A 23 -6.70 7.27 4.98
C ILE A 23 -6.22 5.97 4.32
N GLY A 24 -7.00 4.90 4.40
CA GLY A 24 -6.69 3.62 3.75
C GLY A 24 -6.57 3.77 2.23
N VAL A 25 -7.54 4.45 1.59
CA VAL A 25 -7.49 4.72 0.14
C VAL A 25 -6.29 5.60 -0.22
N ALA A 26 -6.02 6.66 0.54
CA ALA A 26 -4.88 7.52 0.31
C ALA A 26 -3.55 6.76 0.40
N LEU A 27 -3.38 5.88 1.39
CA LEU A 27 -2.19 5.04 1.54
C LEU A 27 -1.99 4.09 0.36
N VAL A 28 -3.07 3.48 -0.14
CA VAL A 28 -3.00 2.62 -1.34
C VAL A 28 -2.61 3.43 -2.58
N ILE A 29 -3.22 4.60 -2.79
CA ILE A 29 -2.89 5.47 -3.94
C ILE A 29 -1.42 5.90 -3.90
N VAL A 30 -0.95 6.37 -2.74
CA VAL A 30 0.44 6.80 -2.56
C VAL A 30 1.39 5.62 -2.78
N GLY A 31 1.07 4.44 -2.25
CA GLY A 31 1.85 3.22 -2.46
C GLY A 31 1.93 2.82 -3.95
N CYS A 32 0.82 2.87 -4.67
CA CYS A 32 0.78 2.62 -6.12
C CYS A 32 1.56 3.66 -6.91
N MET A 33 1.45 4.94 -6.57
CA MET A 33 2.24 6.01 -7.19
C MET A 33 3.74 5.81 -6.96
N MET A 34 4.14 5.47 -5.73
CA MET A 34 5.54 5.14 -5.43
C MET A 34 6.03 3.94 -6.23
N ALA A 35 5.23 2.88 -6.34
CA ALA A 35 5.58 1.72 -7.17
C ALA A 35 5.78 2.11 -8.63
N PHE A 36 4.84 2.89 -9.20
CA PHE A 36 4.96 3.39 -10.58
C PHE A 36 6.22 4.24 -10.77
N TRP A 37 6.52 5.11 -9.82
CA TRP A 37 7.70 5.99 -9.88
C TRP A 37 9.01 5.19 -9.76
N ALA A 38 9.04 4.15 -8.92
CA ALA A 38 10.14 3.22 -8.82
C ALA A 38 10.34 2.46 -10.14
N PHE A 39 9.27 1.91 -10.74
CA PHE A 39 9.32 1.25 -12.05
C PHE A 39 9.83 2.19 -13.16
N ALA A 40 9.35 3.43 -13.19
CA ALA A 40 9.83 4.43 -14.15
C ALA A 40 11.32 4.74 -13.96
N SER A 41 11.78 4.81 -12.71
CA SER A 41 13.20 5.02 -12.39
C SER A 41 14.07 3.84 -12.82
N VAL A 42 13.60 2.59 -12.60
CA VAL A 42 14.26 1.36 -13.09
C VAL A 42 14.40 1.40 -14.60
N TYR A 43 13.30 1.69 -15.28
CA TYR A 43 13.26 1.73 -16.73
C TYR A 43 14.29 2.73 -17.29
N LYS A 44 14.44 3.89 -16.65
CA LYS A 44 15.47 4.88 -17.00
C LYS A 44 16.90 4.37 -16.77
N ILE A 45 17.15 3.64 -15.69
CA ILE A 45 18.46 3.02 -15.42
C ILE A 45 18.88 2.08 -16.55
N PHE A 46 17.94 1.29 -17.09
CA PHE A 46 18.24 0.34 -18.17
C PHE A 46 18.28 0.97 -19.56
N THR A 47 17.50 2.03 -19.81
CA THR A 47 17.43 2.66 -21.14
C THR A 47 18.45 3.77 -21.35
N ASN A 48 18.82 4.53 -20.31
CA ASN A 48 19.79 5.62 -20.39
C ASN A 48 20.64 5.70 -19.09
N PRO A 49 21.58 4.77 -18.86
CA PRO A 49 22.44 4.80 -17.68
C PRO A 49 23.32 6.06 -17.58
N GLN A 50 23.63 6.70 -18.71
CA GLN A 50 24.41 7.95 -18.76
C GLN A 50 23.64 9.20 -18.31
N GLU A 51 22.30 9.17 -18.31
CA GLU A 51 21.48 10.29 -17.83
C GLU A 51 21.41 10.37 -16.31
N ILE A 52 21.73 9.27 -15.62
CA ILE A 52 21.69 9.23 -14.18
C ILE A 52 22.95 9.91 -13.66
N GLY A 53 22.83 11.18 -13.28
CA GLY A 53 23.95 11.98 -12.76
C GLY A 53 24.74 11.32 -11.62
N ALA A 54 24.13 10.39 -10.89
CA ALA A 54 24.81 9.57 -9.88
C ALA A 54 25.87 8.64 -10.49
N PHE A 55 25.66 8.08 -11.69
CA PHE A 55 26.68 7.26 -12.35
C PHE A 55 27.91 8.08 -12.77
N LYS A 56 27.73 9.35 -13.17
CA LYS A 56 28.85 10.25 -13.46
C LYS A 56 29.68 10.62 -12.22
N GLN A 57 29.06 10.59 -11.03
CA GLN A 57 29.76 10.80 -9.76
C GLN A 57 30.48 9.53 -9.27
N ILE A 58 29.95 8.35 -9.57
CA ILE A 58 30.50 7.06 -9.13
C ILE A 58 31.58 6.54 -10.08
N ALA A 59 31.38 6.72 -11.39
CA ALA A 59 32.35 6.39 -12.44
C ALA A 59 32.79 7.69 -13.13
N PRO A 60 33.68 8.48 -12.51
CA PRO A 60 34.20 9.68 -13.14
C PRO A 60 34.89 9.31 -14.45
N GLU A 61 34.46 9.94 -15.56
CA GLU A 61 35.03 9.71 -16.89
C GLU A 61 36.54 10.01 -16.90
N ASN A 62 37.03 10.87 -16.00
CA ASN A 62 38.44 11.20 -15.88
C ASN A 62 39.24 10.07 -15.17
N PRO A 63 40.22 9.44 -15.84
CA PRO A 63 41.01 8.34 -15.27
C PRO A 63 41.85 8.75 -14.04
N GLU A 64 42.18 10.03 -13.88
CA GLU A 64 42.91 10.54 -12.70
C GLU A 64 42.17 10.33 -11.37
N PHE A 65 40.83 10.28 -11.39
CA PHE A 65 40.03 9.99 -10.19
C PHE A 65 39.82 8.49 -9.94
N ARG A 66 40.34 7.62 -10.83
CA ARG A 66 40.25 6.15 -10.73
C ARG A 66 41.57 5.50 -10.29
N GLU A 67 42.60 6.30 -10.01
CA GLU A 67 43.88 5.84 -9.52
C GLU A 67 43.85 5.67 -7.99
N LEU A 68 44.01 4.42 -7.54
CA LEU A 68 44.36 4.12 -6.15
C LEU A 68 45.87 3.95 -6.07
N ASP A 69 46.51 4.71 -5.19
CA ASP A 69 47.92 4.49 -4.83
C ASP A 69 47.97 3.45 -3.70
N ILE A 70 48.40 2.23 -4.04
CA ILE A 70 48.63 1.16 -3.08
C ILE A 70 50.11 0.84 -3.14
N GLU A 71 50.83 1.12 -2.05
CA GLU A 71 52.27 0.84 -1.91
C GLU A 71 53.14 1.45 -3.02
N GLY A 72 52.80 2.64 -3.52
CA GLY A 72 53.55 3.34 -4.56
C GLY A 72 53.27 2.83 -5.99
N LYS A 73 52.33 1.89 -6.15
CA LYS A 73 51.81 1.48 -7.45
C LYS A 73 50.43 2.10 -7.67
N LYS A 74 50.34 2.92 -8.70
CA LYS A 74 49.07 3.44 -9.21
C LYS A 74 48.29 2.30 -9.86
N VAL A 75 47.23 1.86 -9.21
CA VAL A 75 46.29 0.87 -9.73
C VAL A 75 45.07 1.60 -10.25
N VAL A 76 44.83 1.52 -11.55
CA VAL A 76 43.61 2.06 -12.19
C VAL A 76 42.52 1.01 -12.04
N ILE A 77 41.45 1.33 -11.33
CA ILE A 77 40.30 0.42 -11.23
C ILE A 77 39.59 0.37 -12.60
N PRO A 78 39.32 -0.84 -13.14
CA PRO A 78 38.60 -0.98 -14.40
C PRO A 78 37.16 -0.46 -14.30
N GLU A 79 36.73 0.25 -15.34
CA GLU A 79 35.43 0.94 -15.37
C GLU A 79 34.22 0.00 -15.15
N GLY A 80 34.33 -1.25 -15.63
CA GLY A 80 33.28 -2.25 -15.43
C GLY A 80 32.97 -2.54 -13.96
N LEU A 81 33.96 -2.40 -13.07
CA LEU A 81 33.80 -2.65 -11.64
C LEU A 81 33.01 -1.51 -10.95
N PHE A 82 33.21 -0.27 -11.40
CA PHE A 82 32.41 0.87 -10.96
C PHE A 82 30.97 0.79 -11.46
N HIS A 83 30.77 0.46 -12.75
CA HIS A 83 29.43 0.23 -13.30
C HIS A 83 28.69 -0.86 -12.53
N PHE A 84 29.36 -1.99 -12.25
CA PHE A 84 28.79 -3.08 -11.45
C PHE A 84 28.36 -2.60 -10.05
N MET A 85 29.24 -1.90 -9.33
CA MET A 85 28.89 -1.36 -8.01
C MET A 85 27.71 -0.37 -8.06
N ALA A 86 27.67 0.50 -9.06
CA ALA A 86 26.58 1.46 -9.21
C ALA A 86 25.24 0.77 -9.51
N TYR A 87 25.22 -0.28 -10.34
CA TYR A 87 24.03 -1.11 -10.56
C TYR A 87 23.58 -1.83 -9.30
N VAL A 88 24.51 -2.37 -8.50
CA VAL A 88 24.19 -3.02 -7.22
C VAL A 88 23.53 -2.04 -6.25
N ILE A 89 24.09 -0.82 -6.11
CA ILE A 89 23.52 0.23 -5.26
C ILE A 89 22.12 0.64 -5.76
N ALA A 90 21.96 0.80 -7.07
CA ALA A 90 20.66 1.13 -7.67
C ALA A 90 19.61 0.05 -7.42
N CYS A 91 19.97 -1.23 -7.58
CA CYS A 91 19.09 -2.36 -7.26
C CYS A 91 18.71 -2.39 -5.77
N PHE A 92 19.64 -2.05 -4.88
CA PHE A 92 19.40 -2.03 -3.45
C PHE A 92 18.43 -0.91 -3.04
N LEU A 93 18.62 0.31 -3.57
CA LEU A 93 17.68 1.42 -3.38
C LEU A 93 16.28 1.08 -3.89
N LEU A 94 16.20 0.36 -5.00
CA LEU A 94 14.95 -0.14 -5.55
C LEU A 94 14.24 -1.14 -4.64
N LEU A 95 14.99 -2.07 -4.06
CA LEU A 95 14.47 -3.01 -3.07
C LEU A 95 13.86 -2.27 -1.88
N ILE A 96 14.56 -1.25 -1.35
CA ILE A 96 14.08 -0.43 -0.25
C ILE A 96 12.77 0.29 -0.64
N ALA A 97 12.76 0.95 -1.81
CA ALA A 97 11.57 1.65 -2.30
C ALA A 97 10.38 0.70 -2.50
N GLY A 98 10.63 -0.51 -3.03
CA GLY A 98 9.61 -1.55 -3.21
C GLY A 98 9.04 -2.03 -1.87
N VAL A 99 9.89 -2.27 -0.86
CA VAL A 99 9.46 -2.68 0.48
C VAL A 99 8.60 -1.59 1.14
N ILE A 100 8.98 -0.32 1.02
CA ILE A 100 8.22 0.80 1.56
C ILE A 100 6.86 0.90 0.85
N GLY A 101 6.85 0.85 -0.49
CA GLY A 101 5.63 0.89 -1.29
C GLY A 101 4.67 -0.25 -0.94
N ALA A 102 5.18 -1.49 -0.86
CA ALA A 102 4.39 -2.66 -0.47
C ALA A 102 3.83 -2.53 0.95
N SER A 103 4.60 -1.99 1.88
CA SER A 103 4.15 -1.75 3.26
C SER A 103 3.02 -0.72 3.33
N LEU A 104 3.09 0.36 2.54
CA LEU A 104 2.03 1.37 2.44
C LEU A 104 0.75 0.80 1.84
N VAL A 105 0.85 0.03 0.75
CA VAL A 105 -0.30 -0.63 0.12
C VAL A 105 -0.95 -1.63 1.07
N THR A 106 -0.15 -2.48 1.72
CA THR A 106 -0.65 -3.49 2.67
C THR A 106 -1.30 -2.83 3.89
N GLY A 107 -0.67 -1.77 4.42
CA GLY A 107 -1.24 -0.98 5.50
C GLY A 107 -2.58 -0.34 5.13
N GLY A 108 -2.66 0.27 3.94
CA GLY A 108 -3.90 0.84 3.43
C GLY A 108 -5.00 -0.22 3.20
N ALA A 109 -4.65 -1.36 2.60
CA ALA A 109 -5.58 -2.46 2.38
C ALA A 109 -6.14 -3.05 3.70
N ASN A 110 -5.29 -3.22 4.71
CA ASN A 110 -5.71 -3.71 6.03
C ASN A 110 -6.68 -2.75 6.73
N LEU A 111 -6.49 -1.45 6.56
CA LEU A 111 -7.43 -0.44 7.08
C LEU A 111 -8.81 -0.59 6.42
N LEU A 112 -8.83 -0.81 5.10
CA LEU A 112 -10.07 -0.99 4.34
C LEU A 112 -10.80 -2.30 4.67
N GLN A 113 -10.09 -3.42 4.81
CA GLN A 113 -10.68 -4.72 5.08
C GLN A 113 -11.49 -4.75 6.39
N SER A 114 -11.04 -4.02 7.41
CA SER A 114 -11.75 -3.88 8.68
C SER A 114 -13.10 -3.15 8.53
N SER A 115 -13.18 -2.17 7.62
CA SER A 115 -14.42 -1.46 7.29
C SER A 115 -15.37 -2.35 6.48
N PHE A 116 -14.86 -3.11 5.52
CA PHE A 116 -15.66 -4.03 4.70
C PHE A 116 -16.29 -5.14 5.54
N ARG A 117 -15.54 -5.78 6.44
CA ARG A 117 -16.09 -6.79 7.37
C ARG A 117 -17.21 -6.25 8.26
N ARG A 118 -17.09 -4.99 8.71
CA ARG A 118 -18.17 -4.34 9.48
C ARG A 118 -19.40 -4.06 8.63
N LEU A 119 -19.21 -3.69 7.36
CA LEU A 119 -20.32 -3.47 6.43
C LEU A 119 -21.04 -4.77 6.12
N GLU A 120 -20.29 -5.84 5.84
CA GLU A 120 -20.80 -7.21 5.64
C GLU A 120 -21.65 -7.65 6.83
N ALA A 121 -21.14 -7.53 8.07
CA ALA A 121 -21.91 -7.84 9.27
C ALA A 121 -23.19 -6.98 9.44
N LYS A 122 -23.16 -5.70 9.02
CA LYS A 122 -24.37 -4.84 9.03
C LYS A 122 -25.39 -5.30 7.99
N VAL A 123 -24.93 -5.76 6.81
CA VAL A 123 -25.78 -6.27 5.72
C VAL A 123 -26.41 -7.60 6.11
N ASP A 124 -25.64 -8.56 6.60
CA ASP A 124 -26.14 -9.87 7.05
C ASP A 124 -27.22 -9.72 8.12
N LYS A 125 -26.96 -8.87 9.11
CA LYS A 125 -27.94 -8.58 10.17
C LYS A 125 -29.24 -7.97 9.65
N LYS A 126 -29.18 -7.18 8.56
CA LYS A 126 -30.39 -6.65 7.91
C LYS A 126 -31.09 -7.72 7.07
N MET A 127 -30.34 -8.60 6.41
CA MET A 127 -30.87 -9.73 5.65
C MET A 127 -31.60 -10.72 6.57
N ASP A 128 -31.02 -11.07 7.72
CA ASP A 128 -31.67 -11.93 8.71
C ASP A 128 -32.97 -11.32 9.24
N LYS A 129 -32.97 -10.02 9.53
CA LYS A 129 -34.20 -9.31 9.92
C LYS A 129 -35.26 -9.33 8.82
N LEU A 130 -34.85 -9.21 7.56
CA LEU A 130 -35.77 -9.25 6.43
C LEU A 130 -36.34 -10.66 6.26
N LYS A 131 -35.51 -11.69 6.41
CA LYS A 131 -35.91 -13.10 6.34
C LYS A 131 -36.94 -13.43 7.42
N ASN A 132 -36.66 -13.07 8.68
CA ASN A 132 -37.59 -13.30 9.78
C ASN A 132 -38.93 -12.58 9.56
N LYS A 133 -38.91 -11.37 9.00
CA LYS A 133 -40.15 -10.66 8.63
C LYS A 133 -40.91 -11.35 7.51
N MET A 134 -40.21 -11.93 6.52
CA MET A 134 -40.87 -12.70 5.47
C MET A 134 -41.49 -13.99 6.02
N GLU A 135 -40.81 -14.67 6.94
CA GLU A 135 -41.35 -15.85 7.65
C GLU A 135 -42.59 -15.49 8.48
N GLU A 136 -42.56 -14.42 9.27
CA GLU A 136 -43.73 -13.92 10.01
C GLU A 136 -44.92 -13.59 9.08
N ILE A 137 -44.66 -12.95 7.93
CA ILE A 137 -45.70 -12.65 6.94
C ILE A 137 -46.25 -13.95 6.33
N GLY A 138 -45.40 -14.93 6.05
CA GLY A 138 -45.80 -16.24 5.54
C GLY A 138 -46.74 -16.97 6.51
N GLU A 139 -46.36 -17.04 7.80
CA GLU A 139 -47.20 -17.64 8.85
C GLU A 139 -48.53 -16.91 9.02
N LEU A 140 -48.55 -15.58 8.91
CA LEU A 140 -49.76 -14.77 8.98
C LEU A 140 -50.72 -15.01 7.80
N ILE A 141 -50.18 -15.26 6.60
CA ILE A 141 -50.98 -15.60 5.41
C ILE A 141 -51.55 -17.01 5.58
N GLU A 142 -50.73 -17.99 5.93
CA GLU A 142 -51.15 -19.38 6.10
C GLU A 142 -52.24 -19.53 7.18
N LYS A 143 -52.09 -18.80 8.29
CA LYS A 143 -53.11 -18.73 9.34
C LYS A 143 -54.42 -18.07 8.90
N LYS A 144 -54.39 -17.14 7.94
CA LYS A 144 -55.59 -16.51 7.39
C LYS A 144 -56.27 -17.37 6.32
N THR A 145 -55.51 -18.12 5.53
CA THR A 145 -56.05 -18.93 4.42
C THR A 145 -56.49 -20.33 4.88
N GLY A 146 -55.92 -20.88 5.95
CA GLY A 146 -56.34 -22.15 6.55
C GLY A 146 -57.49 -22.05 7.57
N ALA A 147 -58.09 -20.86 7.73
CA ALA A 147 -59.21 -20.60 8.63
C ALA A 147 -60.57 -20.46 7.89
N GLU A 148 -60.60 -20.68 6.57
CA GLU A 148 -61.80 -20.84 5.75
C GLU A 148 -62.06 -22.32 5.46
#